data_AF-A0A7W9LNQ1-F1
#
_entry.id   AF-A0A7W9LNQ1-F1
#
_cell.length_a   1.000
_cell.length_b   1.000
_cell.length_c   1.000
_cell.angle_alpha   90.00
_cell.angle_beta   90.00
_cell.angle_gamma   90.00
#
_symmetry.space_group_name_H-M   'P 1'
#
loop_
_entity.id
_entity.type
_entity.pdbx_description
1 polymer ?
#
loop_
_entity_poly.entity_id
_entity_poly.type
_entity_poly.pdbx_seq_one_letter_code
_entity_poly.pdbx_strand_id
1 'polypeptide(L)'
;MRRVHIWLAAPAALALSLGAAAPALAHGEHVAAAGDTSEGEPGDYSITLGALNDSGAGGSAVITLAENGDLTVNIEATGLVPNQPHAQHIHGASDRQQDFVCPTGDADADGDGIVSTAEGLPSYGDIFISLTTEGDSSPDSGLAVDRMPVADADGNVAYTRTFTADELPDGTAAAVRNLHVVQHGIDVNGNGEYDAEAGPSELDPALPQEATAPASCGMIEGSNISDIPDGGVDTGSGPLASSAGHGGNGTAVLAFSGVVLAALAGLTGHGLRRRRAATR
;
A
#
# COMPACT_ATOMS: atom_id res chain seq x y z
N MET A 1 54.07 45.51 -50.67
CA MET A 1 52.92 46.42 -50.43
C MET A 1 51.64 45.73 -50.89
N ARG A 2 50.72 45.40 -49.97
CA ARG A 2 49.27 45.62 -50.07
C ARG A 2 48.57 44.89 -48.93
N ARG A 3 47.70 45.65 -48.26
CA ARG A 3 46.85 45.31 -47.12
C ARG A 3 45.67 44.42 -47.57
N VAL A 4 44.85 44.04 -46.58
CA VAL A 4 43.37 43.85 -46.62
C VAL A 4 42.89 42.40 -46.69
N HIS A 5 41.90 41.89 -45.93
CA HIS A 5 41.15 42.30 -44.73
C HIS A 5 40.61 41.00 -44.09
N ILE A 6 40.51 41.00 -42.77
CA ILE A 6 39.86 39.98 -41.93
C ILE A 6 38.34 40.12 -42.08
N TRP A 7 37.65 39.02 -42.35
CA TRP A 7 36.21 38.89 -42.13
C TRP A 7 35.96 37.67 -41.22
N LEU A 8 35.55 37.94 -39.98
CA LEU A 8 34.95 36.95 -39.10
C LEU A 8 33.51 36.69 -39.58
N ALA A 9 33.18 35.43 -39.87
CA ALA A 9 31.81 34.95 -39.93
C ALA A 9 31.57 34.06 -38.71
N ALA A 10 30.70 34.50 -37.80
CA ALA A 10 30.22 33.71 -36.68
C ALA A 10 29.01 32.87 -37.14
N PRO A 11 29.00 31.54 -36.97
CA PRO A 11 27.78 30.77 -37.12
C PRO A 11 26.99 30.81 -35.81
N ALA A 12 25.73 31.27 -35.91
CA ALA A 12 24.75 31.16 -34.84
C ALA A 12 24.32 29.68 -34.74
N ALA A 13 24.77 28.98 -33.69
CA ALA A 13 24.30 27.65 -33.36
C ALA A 13 22.98 27.76 -32.56
N LEU A 14 21.89 27.31 -33.18
CA LEU A 14 20.58 27.16 -32.56
C LEU A 14 20.60 25.88 -31.72
N ALA A 15 20.70 25.99 -30.39
CA ALA A 15 20.63 24.85 -29.49
C ALA A 15 19.16 24.47 -29.24
N LEU A 16 18.70 23.39 -29.90
CA LEU A 16 17.49 22.66 -29.50
C LEU A 16 17.87 21.76 -28.32
N SER A 17 17.54 22.16 -27.10
CA SER A 17 17.60 21.27 -25.94
C SER A 17 16.32 20.42 -25.91
N LEU A 18 16.44 19.15 -26.30
CA LEU A 18 15.46 18.10 -26.01
C LEU A 18 15.35 17.96 -24.48
N GLY A 19 14.15 18.22 -23.94
CA GLY A 19 13.82 17.87 -22.56
C GLY A 19 13.67 16.36 -22.44
N ALA A 20 14.60 15.71 -21.75
CA ALA A 20 14.44 14.33 -21.32
C ALA A 20 13.44 14.31 -20.15
N ALA A 21 12.24 13.80 -20.38
CA ALA A 21 11.32 13.44 -19.32
C ALA A 21 11.84 12.12 -18.72
N ALA A 22 12.43 12.19 -17.53
CA ALA A 22 12.66 11.00 -16.72
C ALA A 22 11.29 10.50 -16.20
N PRO A 23 11.00 9.20 -16.25
CA PRO A 23 9.85 8.66 -15.54
C PRO A 23 10.11 8.84 -14.04
N ALA A 24 9.22 9.57 -13.37
CA ALA A 24 9.18 9.57 -11.92
C ALA A 24 8.70 8.19 -11.49
N LEU A 25 9.58 7.39 -10.89
CA LEU A 25 9.20 6.21 -10.12
C LEU A 25 8.37 6.74 -8.94
N ALA A 26 7.08 6.46 -8.96
CA ALA A 26 6.22 6.70 -7.82
C ALA A 26 6.55 5.63 -6.78
N HIS A 27 7.34 5.99 -5.76
CA HIS A 27 7.36 5.24 -4.51
C HIS A 27 5.98 5.43 -3.89
N GLY A 28 5.14 4.40 -3.97
CA GLY A 28 3.87 4.35 -3.25
C GLY A 28 4.19 4.25 -1.76
N GLU A 29 4.10 5.38 -1.07
CA GLU A 29 4.14 5.40 0.39
C GLU A 29 2.82 4.78 0.88
N HIS A 30 2.84 3.47 1.11
CA HIS A 30 1.74 2.75 1.73
C HIS A 30 1.70 3.17 3.20
N VAL A 31 0.78 4.07 3.52
CA VAL A 31 0.45 4.37 4.92
C VAL A 31 -0.11 3.07 5.50
N ALA A 32 0.60 2.47 6.46
CA ALA A 32 0.10 1.33 7.21
C ALA A 32 -1.24 1.74 7.83
N ALA A 33 -2.32 1.12 7.39
CA ALA A 33 -3.62 1.29 8.03
C ALA A 33 -3.49 0.72 9.45
N ALA A 34 -3.79 1.53 10.46
CA ALA A 34 -3.89 1.03 11.83
C ALA A 34 -5.03 0.00 11.91
N GLY A 35 -4.87 -1.02 12.75
CA GLY A 35 -5.92 -2.00 13.03
C GLY A 35 -7.15 -1.36 13.65
N ASP A 36 -8.33 -1.85 13.24
CA ASP A 36 -9.61 -1.37 13.75
C ASP A 36 -10.08 -2.26 14.90
N THR A 37 -10.13 -1.68 16.10
CA THR A 37 -10.57 -2.38 17.33
C THR A 37 -12.09 -2.27 17.57
N SER A 38 -12.89 -1.90 16.57
CA SER A 38 -14.36 -1.93 16.60
C SER A 38 -14.93 -3.31 16.26
N GLU A 39 -16.14 -3.63 16.76
CA GLU A 39 -16.70 -4.99 16.66
C GLU A 39 -16.98 -5.36 15.19
N GLY A 40 -16.59 -6.58 14.84
CA GLY A 40 -16.89 -7.19 13.56
C GLY A 40 -18.36 -7.58 13.45
N GLU A 41 -18.88 -7.51 12.23
CA GLU A 41 -20.24 -7.91 11.87
C GLU A 41 -20.17 -8.77 10.60
N PRO A 42 -21.16 -9.62 10.30
CA PRO A 42 -21.16 -10.37 9.05
C PRO A 42 -20.99 -9.46 7.82
N GLY A 43 -20.10 -9.85 6.90
CA GLY A 43 -19.74 -9.04 5.74
C GLY A 43 -18.40 -9.44 5.11
N ASP A 44 -18.02 -8.71 4.06
CA ASP A 44 -16.74 -8.89 3.37
C ASP A 44 -15.76 -7.78 3.77
N TYR A 45 -14.57 -8.20 4.17
CA TYR A 45 -13.46 -7.38 4.60
C TYR A 45 -12.32 -7.47 3.59
N SER A 46 -12.08 -6.38 2.87
CA SER A 46 -10.99 -6.31 1.88
C SER A 46 -9.66 -6.01 2.54
N ILE A 47 -8.59 -6.58 1.98
CA ILE A 47 -7.21 -6.38 2.40
C ILE A 47 -6.37 -6.17 1.14
N THR A 48 -5.57 -5.10 1.12
CA THR A 48 -4.49 -4.95 0.14
C THR A 48 -3.17 -5.43 0.77
N LEU A 49 -2.52 -6.40 0.12
CA LEU A 49 -1.23 -6.95 0.55
C LEU A 49 -0.09 -6.13 -0.06
N GLY A 50 0.72 -5.51 0.81
CA GLY A 50 1.93 -4.80 0.44
C GLY A 50 3.19 -5.64 0.67
N ALA A 51 4.22 -5.40 -0.14
CA ALA A 51 5.50 -6.09 -0.02
C ALA A 51 6.19 -5.75 1.31
N LEU A 52 6.85 -6.77 1.88
CA LEU A 52 7.83 -6.67 2.95
C LEU A 52 9.17 -7.25 2.47
N ASN A 53 10.27 -6.88 3.13
CA ASN A 53 11.61 -7.41 2.84
C ASN A 53 12.02 -7.35 1.36
N ASP A 54 11.62 -6.28 0.66
CA ASP A 54 11.86 -6.07 -0.77
C ASP A 54 11.48 -7.27 -1.66
N SER A 55 10.54 -8.11 -1.20
CA SER A 55 10.15 -9.36 -1.86
C SER A 55 9.56 -9.16 -3.25
N GLY A 56 9.00 -7.97 -3.51
CA GLY A 56 8.17 -7.70 -4.68
C GLY A 56 6.78 -8.35 -4.64
N ALA A 57 6.45 -9.08 -3.57
CA ALA A 57 5.18 -9.74 -3.41
C ALA A 57 4.05 -8.74 -3.09
N GLY A 58 2.86 -9.01 -3.61
CA GLY A 58 1.69 -8.19 -3.33
C GLY A 58 0.42 -8.79 -3.90
N GLY A 59 -0.73 -8.23 -3.53
CA GLY A 59 -2.01 -8.79 -3.93
C GLY A 59 -3.19 -8.26 -3.15
N SER A 60 -4.25 -9.04 -3.13
CA SER A 60 -5.48 -8.73 -2.41
C SER A 60 -6.03 -9.95 -1.70
N ALA A 61 -6.62 -9.73 -0.54
CA ALA A 61 -7.40 -10.74 0.16
C ALA A 61 -8.80 -10.21 0.50
N VAL A 62 -9.76 -11.13 0.59
CA VAL A 62 -11.10 -10.87 1.10
C VAL A 62 -11.39 -11.91 2.19
N ILE A 63 -11.77 -11.42 3.36
CA ILE A 63 -12.30 -12.24 4.44
C ILE A 63 -13.80 -12.03 4.48
N THR A 64 -14.57 -13.08 4.20
CA THR A 64 -16.03 -13.08 4.31
C THR A 64 -16.44 -13.73 5.62
N LEU A 65 -17.05 -12.96 6.52
CA LEU A 65 -17.67 -13.45 7.75
C LEU A 65 -19.16 -13.68 7.52
N ALA A 66 -19.61 -14.93 7.62
CA ALA A 66 -21.02 -15.29 7.45
C ALA A 66 -21.82 -15.10 8.75
N GLU A 67 -23.15 -15.02 8.64
CA GLU A 67 -24.06 -14.85 9.78
C GLU A 67 -23.96 -15.99 10.82
N ASN A 68 -23.58 -17.19 10.39
CA ASN A 68 -23.38 -18.34 11.27
C ASN A 68 -21.99 -18.36 11.95
N GLY A 69 -21.14 -17.37 11.67
CA GLY A 69 -19.78 -17.25 12.21
C GLY A 69 -18.70 -17.94 11.37
N ASP A 70 -19.05 -18.58 10.26
CA ASP A 70 -18.04 -19.17 9.36
C ASP A 70 -17.25 -18.05 8.68
N LEU A 71 -15.95 -18.31 8.48
CA LEU A 71 -15.03 -17.35 7.89
C LEU A 71 -14.43 -17.94 6.62
N THR A 72 -14.67 -17.29 5.48
CA THR A 72 -14.04 -17.66 4.20
C THR A 72 -12.94 -16.68 3.87
N VAL A 73 -11.74 -17.19 3.61
CA VAL A 73 -10.59 -16.39 3.20
C VAL A 73 -10.31 -16.65 1.73
N ASN A 74 -10.28 -15.60 0.93
CA ASN A 74 -9.83 -15.62 -0.45
C ASN A 74 -8.59 -14.74 -0.60
N ILE A 75 -7.51 -15.26 -1.19
CA ILE A 75 -6.26 -14.53 -1.44
C ILE A 75 -5.85 -14.72 -2.89
N GLU A 76 -5.52 -13.62 -3.55
CA GLU A 76 -4.86 -13.57 -4.85
C GLU A 76 -3.56 -12.77 -4.67
N ALA A 77 -2.42 -13.44 -4.77
CA ALA A 77 -1.11 -12.84 -4.58
C ALA A 77 -0.18 -13.16 -5.75
N THR A 78 0.76 -12.26 -6.02
CA THR A 78 1.76 -12.35 -7.10
C THR A 78 3.11 -11.88 -6.58
N GLY A 79 4.19 -12.18 -7.32
CA GLY A 79 5.55 -11.80 -6.93
C GLY A 79 6.10 -12.60 -5.76
N LEU A 80 5.49 -13.75 -5.46
CA LEU A 80 5.98 -14.72 -4.51
C LEU A 80 7.05 -15.62 -5.16
N VAL A 81 7.84 -16.33 -4.36
CA VAL A 81 8.92 -17.20 -4.85
C VAL A 81 8.34 -18.38 -5.65
N PRO A 82 8.62 -18.51 -6.96
CA PRO A 82 7.94 -19.48 -7.81
C PRO A 82 8.15 -20.94 -7.38
N ASN A 83 7.09 -21.75 -7.47
CA ASN A 83 7.09 -23.19 -7.12
C ASN A 83 7.42 -23.50 -5.64
N GLN A 84 7.46 -22.50 -4.77
CA GLN A 84 7.72 -22.69 -3.34
C GLN A 84 6.44 -22.59 -2.50
N PRO A 85 6.37 -23.29 -1.36
CA PRO A 85 5.29 -23.11 -0.40
C PRO A 85 5.42 -21.73 0.28
N HIS A 86 4.29 -21.06 0.48
CA HIS A 86 4.22 -19.79 1.20
C HIS A 86 3.38 -19.98 2.45
N ALA A 87 4.05 -20.04 3.61
CA ALA A 87 3.32 -20.00 4.87
C ALA A 87 2.52 -18.71 4.94
N GLN A 88 1.24 -18.82 5.29
CA GLN A 88 0.35 -17.69 5.36
C GLN A 88 -0.58 -17.81 6.55
N HIS A 89 -0.79 -16.68 7.20
CA HIS A 89 -1.46 -16.63 8.49
C HIS A 89 -2.36 -15.41 8.54
N ILE A 90 -3.46 -15.57 9.27
CA ILE A 90 -4.12 -14.43 9.88
C ILE A 90 -3.46 -14.20 11.23
N HIS A 91 -2.98 -12.98 11.46
CA HIS A 91 -2.43 -12.52 12.72
C HIS A 91 -3.40 -11.58 13.44
N GLY A 92 -3.25 -11.48 14.76
CA GLY A 92 -4.07 -10.64 15.63
C GLY A 92 -4.47 -11.35 16.93
N ALA A 93 -5.43 -10.77 17.65
CA ALA A 93 -5.94 -11.36 18.89
C ALA A 93 -7.45 -11.12 19.04
N SER A 94 -8.13 -12.05 19.74
CA SER A 94 -9.58 -11.96 19.96
C SER A 94 -9.98 -10.89 20.97
N ASP A 95 -9.07 -10.44 21.83
CA ASP A 95 -9.36 -9.47 22.89
C ASP A 95 -9.44 -8.02 22.40
N ARG A 96 -8.96 -7.75 21.18
CA ARG A 96 -8.97 -6.44 20.50
C ARG A 96 -8.29 -5.33 21.32
N GLN A 97 -7.39 -5.70 22.24
CA GLN A 97 -6.72 -4.74 23.12
C GLN A 97 -5.46 -4.13 22.48
N GLN A 98 -4.87 -4.83 21.52
CA GLN A 98 -3.68 -4.38 20.81
C GLN A 98 -4.05 -3.96 19.38
N ASP A 99 -3.46 -2.85 18.97
CA ASP A 99 -3.48 -2.39 17.58
C ASP A 99 -2.30 -3.04 16.85
N PHE A 100 -2.57 -4.16 16.19
CA PHE A 100 -1.57 -4.84 15.37
C PHE A 100 -1.41 -4.14 14.03
N VAL A 101 -0.18 -4.10 13.53
CA VAL A 101 0.15 -3.45 12.27
C VAL A 101 1.20 -4.26 11.52
N CYS A 102 1.19 -4.15 10.20
CA CYS A 102 2.28 -4.65 9.39
C CYS A 102 3.61 -3.99 9.82
N PRO A 103 4.69 -4.77 10.04
CA PRO A 103 5.99 -4.21 10.38
C PRO A 103 6.52 -3.38 9.22
N THR A 104 7.40 -2.43 9.54
CA THR A 104 8.18 -1.68 8.56
C THR A 104 9.63 -2.17 8.62
N GLY A 105 10.47 -1.70 7.68
CA GLY A 105 11.91 -1.97 7.72
C GLY A 105 12.62 -1.48 9.00
N ASP A 106 11.99 -0.61 9.80
CA ASP A 106 12.54 -0.19 11.10
C ASP A 106 12.50 -1.32 12.17
N ALA A 107 11.80 -2.42 11.88
CA ALA A 107 11.75 -3.59 12.74
C ALA A 107 13.02 -4.47 12.66
N ASP A 108 13.83 -4.31 11.59
CA ASP A 108 15.14 -4.97 11.43
C ASP A 108 16.10 -4.47 12.53
N ALA A 109 16.18 -5.25 13.61
CA ALA A 109 16.84 -4.87 14.84
C ALA A 109 18.33 -5.25 14.83
N ASP A 110 18.70 -6.30 14.09
CA ASP A 110 20.09 -6.74 13.96
C ASP A 110 20.83 -6.11 12.76
N GLY A 111 20.09 -5.51 11.83
CA GLY A 111 20.59 -4.73 10.71
C GLY A 111 21.12 -5.58 9.55
N ASP A 112 20.64 -6.82 9.41
CA ASP A 112 21.01 -7.72 8.31
C ASP A 112 20.27 -7.41 6.99
N GLY A 113 19.28 -6.52 7.02
CA GLY A 113 18.49 -6.09 5.88
C GLY A 113 17.20 -6.88 5.69
N ILE A 114 16.86 -7.80 6.60
CA ILE A 114 15.66 -8.62 6.57
C ILE A 114 14.92 -8.44 7.90
N VAL A 115 13.69 -7.95 7.85
CA VAL A 115 12.79 -8.02 9.00
C VAL A 115 12.42 -9.48 9.21
N SER A 116 12.96 -10.10 10.27
CA SER A 116 12.68 -11.48 10.66
C SER A 116 11.23 -11.64 11.17
N THR A 117 10.75 -12.89 11.25
CA THR A 117 9.45 -13.14 11.89
C THR A 117 9.44 -12.75 13.36
N ALA A 118 10.55 -12.99 14.08
CA ALA A 118 10.64 -12.66 15.50
C ALA A 118 10.70 -11.14 15.71
N GLU A 119 11.35 -10.42 14.80
CA GLU A 119 11.44 -8.97 14.79
C GLU A 119 10.11 -8.29 14.45
N GLY A 120 9.31 -8.87 13.54
CA GLY A 120 7.98 -8.39 13.20
C GLY A 120 6.90 -8.72 14.23
N LEU A 121 7.12 -9.74 15.09
CA LEU A 121 6.14 -10.23 16.07
C LEU A 121 5.56 -9.14 17.00
N PRO A 122 6.34 -8.20 17.54
CA PRO A 122 5.80 -7.11 18.36
C PRO A 122 4.82 -6.19 17.62
N SER A 123 4.88 -6.15 16.28
CA SER A 123 4.01 -5.33 15.43
C SER A 123 2.77 -6.09 14.98
N TYR A 124 2.92 -7.23 14.30
CA TYR A 124 1.78 -7.97 13.73
C TYR A 124 1.14 -8.97 14.72
N GLY A 125 1.79 -9.29 15.84
CA GLY A 125 1.28 -10.25 16.83
C GLY A 125 1.44 -11.74 16.49
N ASP A 126 0.94 -12.60 17.38
CA ASP A 126 1.01 -14.05 17.19
C ASP A 126 0.09 -14.53 16.05
N ILE A 127 0.34 -15.75 15.58
CA ILE A 127 -0.55 -16.43 14.63
C ILE A 127 -1.91 -16.63 15.31
N PHE A 128 -2.97 -16.19 14.64
CA PHE A 128 -4.34 -16.38 15.06
C PHE A 128 -4.99 -17.56 14.31
N ILE A 129 -4.78 -17.64 12.99
CA ILE A 129 -5.25 -18.73 12.14
C ILE A 129 -4.16 -19.07 11.12
N SER A 130 -3.78 -20.34 11.01
CA SER A 130 -2.93 -20.83 9.93
C SER A 130 -3.75 -21.16 8.69
N LEU A 131 -3.44 -20.49 7.58
CA LEU A 131 -4.18 -20.63 6.33
C LEU A 131 -3.65 -21.81 5.50
N THR A 132 -3.62 -22.99 6.14
CA THR A 132 -3.31 -24.25 5.49
C THR A 132 -4.38 -24.59 4.45
N THR A 133 -4.01 -25.34 3.42
CA THR A 133 -4.92 -25.81 2.35
C THR A 133 -5.87 -26.89 2.83
N GLU A 134 -5.51 -27.61 3.91
CA GLU A 134 -6.34 -28.64 4.54
C GLU A 134 -5.93 -28.89 6.00
N GLY A 135 -6.83 -29.52 6.75
CA GLY A 135 -6.56 -29.98 8.12
C GLY A 135 -6.49 -28.84 9.14
N ASP A 136 -5.67 -29.02 10.17
CA ASP A 136 -5.56 -28.06 11.27
C ASP A 136 -5.15 -26.66 10.78
N SER A 137 -5.82 -25.64 11.34
CA SER A 137 -5.60 -24.22 11.10
C SER A 137 -5.31 -23.45 12.38
N SER A 138 -5.04 -24.16 13.48
CA SER A 138 -4.60 -23.56 14.73
C SER A 138 -3.18 -22.97 14.60
N PRO A 139 -2.74 -22.13 15.54
CA PRO A 139 -1.38 -21.59 15.55
C PRO A 139 -0.27 -22.64 15.51
N ASP A 140 -0.53 -23.86 16.00
CA ASP A 140 0.42 -24.98 15.96
C ASP A 140 0.77 -25.42 14.52
N SER A 141 -0.06 -25.05 13.53
CA SER A 141 0.17 -25.30 12.11
C SER A 141 0.96 -24.19 11.41
N GLY A 142 1.50 -23.21 12.12
CA GLY A 142 2.25 -22.07 11.53
C GLY A 142 3.45 -22.47 10.67
N LEU A 143 4.08 -23.61 10.97
CA LEU A 143 5.19 -24.17 10.19
C LEU A 143 4.82 -25.48 9.48
N ALA A 144 3.54 -25.73 9.22
CA ALA A 144 3.06 -26.88 8.46
C ALA A 144 3.29 -26.68 6.95
N VAL A 145 4.55 -26.52 6.54
CA VAL A 145 4.99 -26.14 5.19
C VAL A 145 4.38 -27.03 4.10
N ASP A 146 4.18 -28.32 4.38
CA ASP A 146 3.59 -29.29 3.46
C ASP A 146 2.11 -29.05 3.15
N ARG A 147 1.41 -28.28 3.99
CA ARG A 147 0.00 -27.92 3.82
C ARG A 147 -0.21 -26.46 3.45
N MET A 148 0.85 -25.68 3.23
CA MET A 148 0.73 -24.29 2.80
C MET A 148 0.52 -24.19 1.29
N PRO A 149 -0.15 -23.13 0.78
CA PRO A 149 -0.29 -22.95 -0.66
C PRO A 149 1.09 -22.79 -1.32
N VAL A 150 1.21 -23.34 -2.52
CA VAL A 150 2.43 -23.30 -3.31
C VAL A 150 2.22 -22.31 -4.45
N ALA A 151 3.15 -21.38 -4.64
CA ALA A 151 3.12 -20.46 -5.77
C ALA A 151 3.32 -21.22 -7.08
N ASP A 152 2.65 -20.79 -8.14
CA ASP A 152 2.88 -21.35 -9.47
C ASP A 152 4.25 -20.92 -10.04
N ALA A 153 4.53 -21.33 -11.29
CA ALA A 153 5.80 -21.03 -11.95
C ALA A 153 6.01 -19.53 -12.24
N ASP A 154 4.96 -18.72 -12.17
CA ASP A 154 4.98 -17.28 -12.37
C ASP A 154 4.96 -16.51 -11.03
N GLY A 155 5.00 -17.22 -9.89
CA GLY A 155 5.01 -16.63 -8.55
C GLY A 155 3.62 -16.19 -8.07
N ASN A 156 2.55 -16.81 -8.58
CA ASN A 156 1.18 -16.51 -8.17
C ASN A 156 0.63 -17.53 -7.17
N VAL A 157 -0.12 -17.06 -6.20
CA VAL A 157 -0.93 -17.88 -5.28
C VAL A 157 -2.39 -17.46 -5.38
N ALA A 158 -3.25 -18.43 -5.66
CA ALA A 158 -4.69 -18.32 -5.49
C ALA A 158 -5.11 -19.28 -4.37
N TYR A 159 -5.68 -18.74 -3.29
CA TYR A 159 -6.08 -19.50 -2.11
C TYR A 159 -7.52 -19.17 -1.75
N THR A 160 -8.33 -20.21 -1.53
CA THR A 160 -9.66 -20.08 -0.98
C THR A 160 -9.90 -21.18 0.04
N ARG A 161 -10.28 -20.81 1.27
CA ARG A 161 -10.71 -21.78 2.27
C ARG A 161 -11.79 -21.19 3.17
N THR A 162 -12.76 -22.02 3.52
CA THR A 162 -13.76 -21.72 4.54
C THR A 162 -13.40 -22.47 5.83
N PHE A 163 -13.44 -21.75 6.94
CA PHE A 163 -13.28 -22.25 8.30
C PHE A 163 -14.64 -22.16 9.00
N THR A 164 -15.08 -23.24 9.63
CA THR A 164 -16.35 -23.20 10.37
C THR A 164 -16.16 -22.47 11.70
N ALA A 165 -17.23 -21.88 12.22
CA ALA A 165 -17.18 -21.12 13.46
C ALA A 165 -16.57 -21.89 14.66
N ASP A 166 -16.71 -23.23 14.68
CA ASP A 166 -16.16 -24.12 15.72
C ASP A 166 -14.68 -24.47 15.53
N GLU A 167 -14.12 -24.26 14.33
CA GLU A 167 -12.68 -24.39 14.05
C GLU A 167 -11.90 -23.11 14.42
N LEU A 168 -12.60 -21.98 14.53
CA LEU A 168 -12.01 -20.67 14.77
C LEU A 168 -11.77 -20.42 16.27
N PRO A 169 -10.74 -19.64 16.63
CA PRO A 169 -10.58 -19.18 18.00
C PRO A 169 -11.81 -18.40 18.49
N ASP A 170 -12.15 -18.54 19.77
CA ASP A 170 -13.24 -17.80 20.39
C ASP A 170 -13.05 -16.29 20.20
N GLY A 171 -14.11 -15.61 19.77
CA GLY A 171 -14.10 -14.15 19.53
C GLY A 171 -13.59 -13.72 18.15
N THR A 172 -13.25 -14.65 17.24
CA THR A 172 -12.80 -14.34 15.87
C THR A 172 -13.76 -13.39 15.14
N ALA A 173 -15.06 -13.68 15.15
CA ALA A 173 -16.07 -12.86 14.48
C ALA A 173 -16.06 -11.40 15.00
N ALA A 174 -16.02 -11.23 16.33
CA ALA A 174 -15.95 -9.91 16.93
C ALA A 174 -14.62 -9.22 16.59
N ALA A 175 -13.51 -9.93 16.58
CA ALA A 175 -12.18 -9.38 16.34
C ALA A 175 -11.82 -9.21 14.87
N VAL A 176 -12.67 -9.62 13.91
CA VAL A 176 -12.31 -9.71 12.49
C VAL A 176 -11.64 -8.44 11.96
N ARG A 177 -12.12 -7.24 12.33
CA ARG A 177 -11.57 -5.93 11.93
C ARG A 177 -10.14 -5.63 12.41
N ASN A 178 -9.69 -6.32 13.46
CA ASN A 178 -8.35 -6.23 14.03
C ASN A 178 -7.39 -7.29 13.45
N LEU A 179 -7.89 -8.17 12.59
CA LEU A 179 -7.10 -9.21 11.95
C LEU A 179 -6.44 -8.68 10.67
N HIS A 180 -5.36 -9.35 10.28
CA HIS A 180 -4.60 -9.01 9.08
C HIS A 180 -3.87 -10.25 8.56
N VAL A 181 -3.48 -10.20 7.28
CA VAL A 181 -2.87 -11.34 6.59
C VAL A 181 -1.38 -11.08 6.41
N VAL A 182 -0.57 -12.08 6.74
CA VAL A 182 0.87 -12.12 6.46
C VAL A 182 1.17 -13.34 5.61
N GLN A 183 1.90 -13.16 4.51
CA GLN A 183 2.47 -14.26 3.73
C GLN A 183 3.98 -14.24 3.88
N HIS A 184 4.59 -15.40 4.02
CA HIS A 184 6.03 -15.60 4.25
C HIS A 184 6.67 -16.26 3.03
N GLY A 185 8.00 -16.16 2.93
CA GLY A 185 8.78 -16.73 1.83
C GLY A 185 9.37 -15.65 0.93
N ILE A 186 10.63 -15.31 1.18
CA ILE A 186 11.41 -14.37 0.37
C ILE A 186 12.55 -15.09 -0.36
N ASP A 187 13.17 -14.43 -1.33
CA ASP A 187 14.30 -14.94 -2.11
C ASP A 187 15.33 -13.81 -2.23
N VAL A 188 16.28 -13.77 -1.29
CA VAL A 188 17.19 -12.61 -1.14
C VAL A 188 18.25 -12.57 -2.23
N ASN A 189 18.57 -13.73 -2.82
CA ASN A 189 19.60 -13.88 -3.85
C ASN A 189 19.02 -13.99 -5.27
N GLY A 190 17.70 -14.14 -5.41
CA GLY A 190 16.98 -14.22 -6.67
C GLY A 190 17.13 -15.56 -7.39
N ASN A 191 17.40 -16.65 -6.66
CA ASN A 191 17.65 -17.97 -7.25
C ASN A 191 16.41 -18.86 -7.34
N GLY A 192 15.28 -18.43 -6.76
CA GLY A 192 13.99 -19.14 -6.76
C GLY A 192 13.90 -20.30 -5.77
N GLU A 193 14.86 -20.45 -4.86
CA GLU A 193 14.88 -21.47 -3.82
C GLU A 193 14.81 -20.80 -2.44
N TYR A 194 14.45 -21.58 -1.41
CA TYR A 194 14.67 -21.17 -0.03
C TYR A 194 15.92 -21.84 0.46
N ASP A 195 16.96 -21.07 0.70
CA ASP A 195 18.28 -21.56 1.05
C ASP A 195 18.89 -20.84 2.25
N ALA A 196 20.04 -21.36 2.69
CA ALA A 196 20.69 -20.92 3.91
C ALA A 196 21.57 -19.68 3.73
N GLU A 197 21.54 -18.99 2.59
CA GLU A 197 22.32 -17.77 2.38
C GLU A 197 21.88 -16.65 3.34
N ALA A 198 20.58 -16.55 3.63
CA ALA A 198 20.03 -15.71 4.70
C ALA A 198 20.18 -16.34 6.12
N GLY A 199 20.80 -17.51 6.23
CA GLY A 199 20.95 -18.23 7.49
C GLY A 199 19.74 -19.08 7.90
N PRO A 200 19.83 -19.76 9.06
CA PRO A 200 18.72 -20.54 9.61
C PRO A 200 17.63 -19.62 10.19
N SER A 201 16.38 -20.07 10.12
CA SER A 201 15.25 -19.38 10.74
C SER A 201 15.37 -19.37 12.26
N GLU A 202 14.99 -18.26 12.87
CA GLU A 202 14.86 -18.11 14.32
C GLU A 202 13.70 -18.92 14.91
N LEU A 203 12.71 -19.28 14.08
CA LEU A 203 11.55 -20.07 14.49
C LEU A 203 11.88 -21.57 14.54
N ASP A 204 12.58 -22.06 13.52
CA ASP A 204 13.07 -23.44 13.44
C ASP A 204 14.41 -23.45 12.69
N PRO A 205 15.53 -23.79 13.36
CA PRO A 205 16.85 -23.84 12.71
C PRO A 205 16.98 -24.87 11.57
N ALA A 206 16.00 -25.77 11.40
CA ALA A 206 15.93 -26.68 10.27
C ALA A 206 15.39 -26.01 8.98
N LEU A 207 14.75 -24.85 9.11
CA LEU A 207 14.25 -24.05 7.99
C LEU A 207 15.22 -22.92 7.67
N PRO A 208 15.37 -22.54 6.40
CA PRO A 208 16.06 -21.31 6.02
C PRO A 208 15.26 -20.08 6.45
N GLN A 209 15.95 -18.99 6.79
CA GLN A 209 15.34 -17.71 7.15
C GLN A 209 14.39 -17.22 6.05
N GLU A 210 14.77 -17.43 4.79
CA GLU A 210 13.97 -17.12 3.60
C GLU A 210 12.56 -17.72 3.63
N ALA A 211 12.40 -18.96 4.08
CA ALA A 211 11.10 -19.63 4.12
C ALA A 211 10.16 -19.04 5.19
N THR A 212 10.70 -18.33 6.18
CA THR A 212 9.94 -17.83 7.33
C THR A 212 9.82 -16.32 7.37
N ALA A 213 10.73 -15.58 6.74
CA ALA A 213 10.64 -14.13 6.71
C ALA A 213 9.37 -13.67 5.98
N PRO A 214 8.68 -12.63 6.48
CA PRO A 214 7.48 -12.11 5.85
C PRO A 214 7.79 -11.52 4.47
N ALA A 215 7.00 -11.92 3.48
CA ALA A 215 7.08 -11.47 2.10
C ALA A 215 6.02 -10.40 1.80
N SER A 216 4.83 -10.53 2.37
CA SER A 216 3.77 -9.54 2.23
C SER A 216 2.93 -9.43 3.51
N CYS A 217 2.34 -8.26 3.72
CA CYS A 217 1.39 -8.03 4.81
C CYS A 217 0.30 -7.05 4.37
N GLY A 218 -0.93 -7.27 4.85
CA GLY A 218 -2.05 -6.37 4.59
C GLY A 218 -3.05 -6.36 5.73
N MET A 219 -3.49 -5.15 6.07
CA MET A 219 -4.51 -4.86 7.08
C MET A 219 -5.89 -4.79 6.44
N ILE A 220 -6.94 -5.03 7.22
CA ILE A 220 -8.33 -4.84 6.77
C ILE A 220 -8.59 -3.37 6.46
N GLU A 221 -9.16 -3.13 5.29
CA GLU A 221 -9.57 -1.81 4.83
C GLU A 221 -10.88 -1.42 5.53
N GLY A 222 -10.89 -0.22 6.13
CA GLY A 222 -11.97 0.26 6.99
C GLY A 222 -13.27 0.58 6.25
N SER A 223 -14.05 -0.45 5.90
CA SER A 223 -15.51 -0.52 5.73
C SER A 223 -15.83 -1.87 5.10
N ASN A 224 -16.91 -2.55 5.53
CA ASN A 224 -17.36 -3.73 4.79
C ASN A 224 -17.69 -3.31 3.35
N ILE A 225 -17.47 -4.17 2.35
CA ILE A 225 -17.93 -3.87 0.98
C ILE A 225 -19.45 -3.56 0.95
N SER A 226 -20.19 -4.15 1.90
CA SER A 226 -21.62 -3.97 2.14
C SER A 226 -21.99 -2.64 2.82
N ASP A 227 -21.01 -1.93 3.40
CA ASP A 227 -21.20 -0.62 4.02
C ASP A 227 -21.09 0.53 3.01
N ILE A 228 -20.77 0.24 1.74
CA ILE A 228 -20.83 1.23 0.65
C ILE A 228 -22.30 1.64 0.47
N PRO A 229 -22.67 2.91 0.72
CA PRO A 229 -24.05 3.35 0.56
C PRO A 229 -24.51 3.11 -0.89
N ASP A 230 -25.70 2.53 -1.07
CA ASP A 230 -26.43 2.52 -2.34
C ASP A 230 -26.81 3.97 -2.71
N GLY A 231 -25.85 4.71 -3.22
CA GLY A 231 -25.96 6.12 -3.53
C GLY A 231 -24.62 6.58 -4.09
N GLY A 232 -24.51 6.62 -5.42
CA GLY A 232 -23.32 7.09 -6.09
C GLY A 232 -22.84 8.44 -5.55
N VAL A 233 -21.53 8.66 -5.55
CA VAL A 233 -20.94 9.94 -5.16
C VAL A 233 -21.68 11.06 -5.89
N ASP A 234 -22.22 11.99 -5.13
CA ASP A 234 -22.95 13.14 -5.65
C ASP A 234 -21.93 14.03 -6.37
N THR A 235 -21.67 13.74 -7.65
CA THR A 235 -20.84 14.60 -8.51
C THR A 235 -21.66 15.84 -8.76
N GLY A 236 -21.62 16.75 -7.78
CA GLY A 236 -22.55 17.86 -7.63
C GLY A 236 -22.96 18.46 -8.97
N SER A 237 -24.24 18.32 -9.30
CA SER A 237 -24.83 19.01 -10.44
C SER A 237 -24.93 20.50 -10.10
N GLY A 238 -23.80 21.19 -10.15
CA GLY A 238 -23.77 22.64 -10.23
C GLY A 238 -24.58 23.07 -11.45
N PRO A 239 -25.52 24.02 -11.33
CA PRO A 239 -26.39 24.37 -12.43
C PRO A 239 -25.56 24.93 -13.60
N LEU A 240 -25.46 24.15 -14.68
CA LEU A 240 -25.13 24.67 -16.00
C LEU A 240 -26.24 25.65 -16.36
N ALA A 241 -25.91 26.94 -16.37
CA ALA A 241 -26.78 27.99 -16.85
C ALA A 241 -27.19 27.69 -18.31
N SER A 242 -28.37 27.11 -18.48
CA SER A 242 -29.06 27.03 -19.77
C SER A 242 -30.29 27.92 -19.68
N SER A 243 -30.16 29.09 -20.28
CA SER A 243 -31.23 30.03 -20.52
C SER A 243 -32.22 29.47 -21.55
N ALA A 244 -33.40 29.06 -21.11
CA ALA A 244 -34.63 29.07 -21.92
C ALA A 244 -35.83 29.10 -20.95
N GLY A 245 -36.58 30.21 -20.98
CA GLY A 245 -37.57 30.53 -19.97
C GLY A 245 -38.90 29.78 -20.06
N HIS A 246 -39.72 29.94 -19.02
CA HIS A 246 -41.08 30.51 -19.06
C HIS A 246 -41.71 30.51 -17.65
N GLY A 247 -42.11 31.70 -17.16
CA GLY A 247 -43.32 31.89 -16.36
C GLY A 247 -43.23 31.84 -14.82
N GLY A 248 -43.44 32.99 -14.16
CA GLY A 248 -44.21 33.04 -12.91
C GLY A 248 -43.54 33.61 -11.65
N ASN A 249 -43.50 34.95 -11.54
CA ASN A 249 -43.66 35.79 -10.34
C ASN A 249 -43.05 35.39 -8.99
N GLY A 250 -41.98 36.08 -8.56
CA GLY A 250 -41.64 36.23 -7.14
C GLY A 250 -40.25 36.80 -6.84
N THR A 251 -40.20 38.10 -6.53
CA THR A 251 -39.13 38.85 -5.82
C THR A 251 -37.73 38.93 -6.46
N ALA A 252 -37.42 40.11 -7.00
CA ALA A 252 -36.13 40.49 -7.55
C ALA A 252 -35.15 40.97 -6.46
N VAL A 253 -33.95 40.36 -6.40
CA VAL A 253 -32.79 40.90 -5.69
C VAL A 253 -31.95 41.69 -6.70
N LEU A 254 -31.79 42.99 -6.46
CA LEU A 254 -31.05 43.93 -7.30
C LEU A 254 -29.54 43.64 -7.23
N ALA A 255 -28.96 43.19 -8.33
CA ALA A 255 -27.51 43.16 -8.54
C ALA A 255 -27.07 44.47 -9.22
N PHE A 256 -26.27 45.28 -8.54
CA PHE A 256 -25.58 46.41 -9.17
C PHE A 256 -24.26 45.94 -9.79
N SER A 257 -24.25 45.85 -11.11
CA SER A 257 -23.03 45.77 -11.91
C SER A 257 -22.46 47.18 -12.10
N GLY A 258 -21.30 47.46 -11.51
CA GLY A 258 -20.51 48.66 -11.76
C GLY A 258 -19.21 48.31 -12.48
N VAL A 259 -19.21 48.43 -13.80
CA VAL A 259 -17.98 48.49 -14.62
C VAL A 259 -17.52 49.93 -14.66
N VAL A 260 -16.29 50.22 -14.23
CA VAL A 260 -15.53 51.38 -14.69
C VAL A 260 -14.13 50.93 -15.10
N LEU A 261 -13.88 51.09 -16.40
CA LEU A 261 -12.60 50.95 -17.08
C LEU A 261 -11.68 52.15 -16.81
N ALA A 262 -10.39 51.94 -17.12
CA ALA A 262 -9.34 52.91 -17.46
C ALA A 262 -8.50 53.46 -16.28
N ALA A 263 -7.20 53.74 -16.39
CA ALA A 263 -6.15 53.44 -17.36
C ALA A 263 -4.85 54.10 -16.83
N LEU A 264 -3.71 53.44 -17.05
CA LEU A 264 -2.39 54.00 -17.42
C LEU A 264 -1.44 54.71 -16.43
N ALA A 265 -0.16 54.36 -16.65
CA ALA A 265 1.11 55.09 -16.50
C ALA A 265 1.68 55.24 -15.07
N GLY A 266 2.84 54.65 -14.74
CA GLY A 266 4.20 55.08 -15.17
C GLY A 266 4.72 56.08 -14.12
N LEU A 267 5.94 56.07 -13.57
CA LEU A 267 7.27 55.71 -14.04
C LEU A 267 8.23 55.81 -12.83
N THR A 268 9.22 54.89 -12.79
CA THR A 268 10.65 55.07 -12.41
C THR A 268 11.09 56.03 -11.30
N GLY A 269 11.96 55.52 -10.41
CA GLY A 269 12.83 56.35 -9.58
C GLY A 269 13.95 55.59 -8.87
N HIS A 270 15.02 55.31 -9.62
CA HIS A 270 16.37 54.93 -9.17
C HIS A 270 16.81 55.27 -7.74
N GLY A 271 17.49 54.31 -7.10
CA GLY A 271 18.39 54.57 -5.98
C GLY A 271 19.48 53.50 -5.82
N LEU A 272 20.52 53.54 -6.68
CA LEU A 272 21.79 52.85 -6.42
C LEU A 272 22.45 53.42 -5.16
N ARG A 273 22.87 52.57 -4.22
CA ARG A 273 24.17 52.77 -3.57
C ARG A 273 24.83 51.45 -3.18
N ARG A 274 26.14 51.46 -3.41
CA ARG A 274 27.10 50.37 -3.59
C ARG A 274 28.03 50.34 -2.36
N ARG A 275 28.66 49.19 -2.11
CA ARG A 275 29.95 48.95 -1.39
C ARG A 275 29.84 48.88 0.15
N ARG A 276 30.57 48.04 0.90
CA ARG A 276 31.81 47.24 0.71
C ARG A 276 31.88 46.25 1.90
N ALA A 277 32.23 44.97 1.69
CA ALA A 277 33.55 44.36 1.94
C ALA A 277 33.97 44.18 3.43
N ALA A 278 34.05 42.90 3.83
CA ALA A 278 35.10 42.19 4.57
C ALA A 278 35.77 42.81 5.80
N THR A 279 35.67 42.09 6.93
CA THR A 279 36.73 41.63 7.88
C THR A 279 35.98 40.84 8.97
N ARG A 280 36.43 39.71 9.53
CA ARG A 280 37.75 39.09 9.66
C ARG A 280 37.52 37.61 9.97
#